data_AF-A0A354FRI6-F1
#
_entry.id   AF-A0A354FRI6-F1
#
_cell.length_a   1.000
_cell.length_b   1.000
_cell.length_c   1.000
_cell.angle_alpha   90.00
_cell.angle_beta   90.00
_cell.angle_gamma   90.00
#
_symmetry.space_group_name_H-M   'P 1'
#
loop_
_entity.id
_entity.type
_entity.pdbx_description
1 polymer ?
#
loop_
_entity_poly.entity_id
_entity_poly.type
_entity_poly.pdbx_seq_one_letter_code
_entity_poly.pdbx_strand_id
1 'polypeptide(L)'
;RMSGGLSQLLRGKGDGSFEVVPVDESGLLVAGDAASLTQADLNGDGLLDFVVARNNGPVSVFQSKQTSERNLSIRLRGSKGNTMAIGARVRLIFESGKMSLLEVSAGGGYLSQSTSDLHFGVPNGETPSKVMVIWSNGSQSEHQLDRSHGPFVIVEGK
;
A
#
# COMPACT_ATOMS: atom_id res chain seq x y z
N ARG A 1 -10.51 -5.93 -31.65
CA ARG A 1 -9.39 -5.15 -31.09
C ARG A 1 -9.90 -4.62 -29.75
N MET A 2 -9.42 -5.13 -28.62
CA MET A 2 -9.84 -4.59 -27.31
C MET A 2 -9.25 -3.19 -27.18
N SER A 3 -10.07 -2.17 -27.42
CA SER A 3 -9.68 -0.77 -27.22
C SER A 3 -9.87 -0.44 -25.76
N GLY A 4 -8.92 -0.83 -24.92
CA GLY A 4 -8.85 -0.28 -23.57
C GLY A 4 -8.65 1.24 -23.64
N GLY A 5 -9.22 1.96 -22.69
CA GLY A 5 -9.13 3.41 -22.59
C GLY A 5 -7.75 3.89 -22.13
N LEU A 6 -7.73 5.09 -21.56
CA LEU A 6 -6.57 5.65 -20.88
C LEU A 6 -6.67 5.38 -19.37
N SER A 7 -5.54 5.08 -18.72
CA SER A 7 -5.47 5.03 -17.26
C SER A 7 -5.89 6.35 -16.62
N GLN A 8 -6.48 6.26 -15.44
CA GLN A 8 -6.79 7.40 -14.58
C GLN A 8 -6.31 7.09 -13.16
N LEU A 9 -5.67 8.08 -12.53
CA LEU A 9 -5.39 8.06 -11.10
C LEU A 9 -6.44 8.91 -10.39
N LEU A 10 -7.08 8.33 -9.37
CA LEU A 10 -8.05 9.03 -8.52
C LEU A 10 -7.46 9.23 -7.13
N ARG A 11 -7.40 10.49 -6.67
CA ARG A 11 -6.94 10.85 -5.32
C ARG A 11 -8.15 11.01 -4.42
N GLY A 12 -8.18 10.26 -3.31
CA GLY A 12 -9.23 10.37 -2.32
C GLY A 12 -9.08 11.66 -1.49
N LYS A 13 -10.20 12.35 -1.25
CA LYS A 13 -10.22 13.59 -0.43
C LYS A 13 -10.43 13.35 1.06
N GLY A 14 -10.57 12.08 1.46
CA GLY A 14 -10.80 11.67 2.85
C GLY A 14 -12.25 11.74 3.32
N ASP A 15 -13.17 12.25 2.50
CA ASP A 15 -14.61 12.33 2.74
C ASP A 15 -15.43 11.33 1.91
N GLY A 16 -14.75 10.38 1.27
CA GLY A 16 -15.34 9.41 0.33
C GLY A 16 -15.46 9.92 -1.10
N SER A 17 -15.14 11.20 -1.36
CA SER A 17 -15.03 11.73 -2.72
C SER A 17 -13.61 11.60 -3.27
N PHE A 18 -13.52 11.69 -4.60
CA PHE A 18 -12.27 11.56 -5.34
C PHE A 18 -12.12 12.69 -6.36
N GLU A 19 -10.87 13.02 -6.67
CA GLU A 19 -10.54 13.85 -7.83
C GLU A 19 -9.62 13.10 -8.79
N VAL A 20 -9.76 13.41 -10.07
CA VAL A 20 -8.85 12.91 -11.11
C VAL A 20 -7.52 13.64 -10.97
N VAL A 21 -6.44 12.88 -10.88
CA VAL A 21 -5.08 13.41 -11.00
C VAL A 21 -4.70 13.40 -12.48
N PRO A 22 -4.44 14.55 -13.09
CA PRO A 22 -4.03 14.64 -14.50
C PRO A 22 -2.78 13.81 -14.81
N VAL A 23 -2.62 13.38 -16.07
CA VAL A 23 -1.50 12.52 -16.50
C VAL A 23 -0.15 13.25 -16.42
N ASP A 24 -0.12 14.55 -16.68
CA ASP A 24 1.06 15.41 -16.55
C ASP A 24 1.53 15.56 -15.09
N GLU A 25 0.62 15.41 -14.12
CA GLU A 25 0.96 15.35 -12.70
C GLU A 25 1.31 13.93 -12.23
N SER A 26 0.48 12.94 -12.56
CA SER A 26 0.64 11.56 -12.07
C SER A 26 1.74 10.78 -12.76
N GLY A 27 2.08 11.12 -14.00
CA GLY A 27 2.96 10.33 -14.86
C GLY A 27 2.40 8.96 -15.27
N LEU A 28 1.17 8.62 -14.85
CA LEU A 28 0.54 7.33 -15.12
C LEU A 28 -0.19 7.34 -16.46
N LEU A 29 0.56 7.07 -17.53
CA LEU A 29 0.05 6.93 -18.88
C LEU A 29 0.10 5.47 -19.36
N VAL A 30 -1.01 4.76 -19.22
CA VAL A 30 -1.22 3.43 -19.77
C VAL A 30 -2.35 3.51 -20.79
N ALA A 31 -2.00 3.30 -22.06
CA ALA A 31 -2.97 3.22 -23.14
C ALA A 31 -3.25 1.76 -23.51
N GLY A 32 -4.50 1.48 -23.86
CA GLY A 32 -4.94 0.18 -24.34
C GLY A 32 -5.40 -0.73 -23.22
N ASP A 33 -5.42 -2.03 -23.51
CA ASP A 33 -6.06 -3.05 -22.68
C ASP A 33 -5.16 -3.48 -21.51
N ALA A 34 -5.15 -2.68 -20.44
CA ALA A 34 -4.47 -3.00 -19.19
C ALA A 34 -5.16 -4.20 -18.53
N ALA A 35 -4.39 -5.27 -18.33
CA ALA A 35 -4.88 -6.52 -17.79
C ALA A 35 -4.66 -6.62 -16.27
N SER A 36 -3.66 -5.94 -15.72
CA SER A 36 -3.40 -6.00 -14.29
C SER A 36 -2.61 -4.78 -13.80
N LEU A 37 -2.77 -4.47 -12.50
CA LEU A 37 -2.02 -3.45 -11.77
C LEU A 37 -1.56 -4.06 -10.45
N THR A 38 -0.26 -3.96 -10.17
CA THR A 38 0.38 -4.47 -8.97
C THR A 38 1.24 -3.38 -8.33
N GLN A 39 1.30 -3.36 -7.00
CA GLN A 39 2.13 -2.43 -6.23
C GLN A 39 3.21 -3.17 -5.46
N ALA A 40 4.45 -2.68 -5.53
CA ALA A 40 5.58 -3.16 -4.74
C ALA A 40 6.67 -2.08 -4.67
N ASP A 41 7.46 -2.06 -3.60
CA ASP A 41 8.71 -1.30 -3.54
C ASP A 41 9.80 -2.08 -4.28
N LEU A 42 10.08 -1.70 -5.54
CA LEU A 42 10.98 -2.47 -6.42
C LEU A 42 12.45 -2.08 -6.26
N ASN A 43 12.72 -0.88 -5.78
CA ASN A 43 14.08 -0.32 -5.64
C ASN A 43 14.56 -0.26 -4.18
N GLY A 44 13.68 -0.55 -3.20
CA GLY A 44 13.98 -0.57 -1.78
C GLY A 44 14.00 0.82 -1.14
N ASP A 45 13.37 1.83 -1.74
CA ASP A 45 13.33 3.20 -1.22
C ASP A 45 12.16 3.46 -0.26
N GLY A 46 11.29 2.46 -0.04
CA GLY A 46 10.13 2.53 0.84
C GLY A 46 8.87 3.08 0.17
N LEU A 47 8.93 3.46 -1.11
CA LEU A 47 7.78 3.91 -1.91
C LEU A 47 7.20 2.76 -2.70
N LEU A 48 5.88 2.78 -2.91
CA LEU A 48 5.23 1.80 -3.79
C LEU A 48 5.38 2.22 -5.24
N ASP A 49 5.98 1.35 -6.04
CA ASP A 49 5.99 1.45 -7.49
C ASP A 49 4.79 0.68 -8.07
N PHE A 50 4.40 1.04 -9.29
CA PHE A 50 3.36 0.34 -10.03
C PHE A 50 3.94 -0.52 -11.15
N VAL A 51 3.49 -1.77 -11.24
CA VAL A 51 3.72 -2.66 -12.37
C VAL A 51 2.39 -2.92 -13.07
N VAL A 52 2.34 -2.63 -14.37
CA VAL A 52 1.14 -2.76 -15.20
C VAL A 52 1.39 -3.73 -16.33
N ALA A 53 0.59 -4.80 -16.39
CA ALA A 53 0.57 -5.71 -17.53
C ALA A 53 -0.53 -5.29 -18.51
N ARG A 54 -0.26 -5.46 -19.80
CA ARG A 54 -1.23 -5.24 -20.88
C ARG A 54 -1.40 -6.51 -21.68
N ASN A 55 -2.62 -6.78 -22.12
CA ASN A 55 -2.89 -7.92 -22.99
C ASN A 55 -2.11 -7.78 -24.31
N ASN A 56 -1.28 -8.77 -24.61
CA ASN A 56 -0.40 -8.79 -25.80
C ASN A 56 0.52 -7.56 -25.93
N GLY A 57 0.86 -6.91 -24.82
CA GLY A 57 1.74 -5.75 -24.78
C GLY A 57 2.88 -5.90 -23.78
N PRO A 58 3.88 -5.01 -23.81
CA PRO A 58 4.95 -5.04 -22.82
C PRO A 58 4.42 -4.58 -21.46
N VAL A 59 5.03 -5.12 -20.41
CA VAL A 59 4.88 -4.67 -19.02
C VAL A 59 5.48 -3.27 -18.87
N SER A 60 4.77 -2.40 -18.17
CA SER A 60 5.25 -1.07 -17.80
C SER A 60 5.53 -1.02 -16.30
N VAL A 61 6.61 -0.36 -15.91
CA VAL A 61 6.94 -0.06 -14.52
C VAL A 61 6.94 1.46 -14.34
N PHE A 62 6.25 1.93 -13.31
CA PHE A 62 6.19 3.33 -12.92
C PHE A 62 6.77 3.44 -11.53
N GLN A 63 7.97 4.01 -11.45
CA GLN A 63 8.63 4.24 -10.18
C GLN A 63 8.08 5.49 -9.51
N SER A 64 7.73 5.36 -8.24
CA SER A 64 7.34 6.49 -7.42
C SER A 64 8.55 7.36 -7.09
N LYS A 65 8.31 8.64 -6.84
CA LYS A 65 9.33 9.58 -6.38
C LYS A 65 8.86 10.22 -5.09
N GLN A 66 9.76 10.32 -4.13
CA GLN A 66 9.48 10.91 -2.82
C GLN A 66 8.92 12.33 -3.01
N THR A 67 7.71 12.56 -2.49
CA THR A 67 7.16 13.91 -2.30
C THR A 67 7.46 14.39 -0.88
N SER A 68 6.98 15.57 -0.48
CA SER A 68 7.13 16.08 0.88
C SER A 68 6.45 15.21 1.96
N GLU A 69 5.63 14.24 1.56
CA GLU A 69 4.90 13.38 2.48
C GLU A 69 5.77 12.22 3.00
N ARG A 70 5.57 11.90 4.28
CA ARG A 70 6.26 10.80 4.95
C ARG A 70 5.44 9.53 4.78
N ASN A 71 6.12 8.43 4.48
CA ASN A 71 5.49 7.12 4.33
C ASN A 71 6.01 6.19 5.43
N LEU A 72 5.14 5.28 5.90
CA LEU A 72 5.49 4.23 6.83
C LEU A 72 5.05 2.88 6.27
N SER A 73 5.99 1.97 6.11
CA SER A 73 5.72 0.60 5.68
C SER A 73 5.73 -0.34 6.88
N ILE A 74 4.73 -1.22 7.00
CA ILE A 74 4.62 -2.21 8.07
C ILE A 74 4.50 -3.60 7.44
N ARG A 75 5.35 -4.53 7.87
CA ARG A 75 5.33 -5.92 7.44
C ARG A 75 4.93 -6.82 8.59
N LEU A 76 3.87 -7.59 8.41
CA LEU A 76 3.47 -8.60 9.38
C LEU A 76 4.08 -9.96 9.04
N ARG A 77 4.48 -10.70 10.07
CA ARG A 77 4.84 -12.12 9.98
C ARG A 77 3.90 -12.91 10.87
N GLY A 78 2.97 -13.61 10.23
CA GLY A 78 2.00 -14.45 10.93
C GLY A 78 2.56 -15.79 11.35
N SER A 79 1.74 -16.54 12.06
CA SER A 79 2.01 -17.89 12.54
C SER A 79 2.00 -18.96 11.44
N LYS A 80 2.40 -20.19 11.80
CA LYS A 80 2.41 -21.35 10.89
C LYS A 80 1.01 -21.55 10.29
N GLY A 81 0.94 -21.62 8.96
CA GLY A 81 -0.32 -21.77 8.22
C GLY A 81 -0.88 -20.45 7.67
N ASN A 82 -0.44 -19.31 8.20
CA ASN A 82 -0.75 -17.98 7.66
C ASN A 82 0.45 -17.04 7.81
N THR A 83 1.59 -17.40 7.21
CA THR A 83 2.87 -16.70 7.43
C THR A 83 2.88 -15.26 6.93
N MET A 84 2.01 -14.93 5.98
CA MET A 84 1.80 -13.56 5.49
C MET A 84 0.81 -12.75 6.34
N ALA A 85 0.21 -13.35 7.38
CA ALA A 85 -0.82 -12.73 8.22
C ALA A 85 -2.03 -12.22 7.43
N ILE A 86 -2.45 -12.94 6.39
CA ILE A 86 -3.64 -12.60 5.60
C ILE A 86 -4.86 -12.43 6.51
N GLY A 87 -5.63 -11.35 6.31
CA GLY A 87 -6.78 -10.96 7.12
C GLY A 87 -6.42 -10.22 8.43
N ALA A 88 -5.14 -10.07 8.76
CA ALA A 88 -4.73 -9.22 9.87
C ALA A 88 -4.91 -7.74 9.52
N ARG A 89 -5.33 -6.96 10.51
CA ARG A 89 -5.60 -5.53 10.38
C ARG A 89 -4.62 -4.73 11.23
N VAL A 90 -4.11 -3.63 10.68
CA VAL A 90 -3.16 -2.74 11.34
C VAL A 90 -3.76 -1.36 11.47
N ARG A 91 -3.85 -0.88 12.71
CA ARG A 91 -4.18 0.51 13.02
C ARG A 91 -2.91 1.27 13.32
N LEU A 92 -2.65 2.29 12.52
CA LEU A 92 -1.64 3.31 12.82
C LEU A 92 -2.31 4.44 13.61
N ILE A 93 -1.85 4.68 14.83
CA ILE A 93 -2.38 5.72 15.71
C ILE A 93 -1.42 6.90 15.69
N PHE A 94 -1.94 8.12 15.51
CA PHE A 94 -1.16 9.36 15.55
C PHE A 94 -1.25 10.02 16.93
N GLU A 95 -0.28 10.86 17.28
CA GLU A 95 -0.26 11.62 18.55
C GLU A 95 -1.50 12.51 18.74
N SER A 96 -2.12 12.97 17.65
CA SER A 96 -3.39 13.72 17.66
C SER A 96 -4.60 12.89 18.11
N GLY A 97 -4.48 11.56 18.17
CA GLY A 97 -5.58 10.63 18.39
C GLY A 97 -6.30 10.17 17.11
N LYS A 98 -5.96 10.73 15.94
CA LYS A 98 -6.43 10.18 14.65
C LYS A 98 -5.84 8.80 14.39
N MET A 99 -6.46 8.06 13.48
CA MET A 99 -5.97 6.75 13.08
C MET A 99 -6.17 6.47 11.60
N SER A 100 -5.33 5.56 11.07
CA SER A 100 -5.47 4.93 9.75
C SER A 100 -5.49 3.42 9.91
N LEU A 101 -6.26 2.73 9.06
CA LEU A 101 -6.45 1.28 9.13
C LEU A 101 -6.18 0.67 7.75
N LEU A 102 -5.34 -0.36 7.71
CA LEU A 102 -5.17 -1.22 6.54
C LEU A 102 -5.29 -2.70 6.94
N GLU A 103 -5.62 -3.54 5.97
CA GLU A 103 -5.72 -5.00 6.13
C GLU A 103 -4.75 -5.68 5.18
N VAL A 104 -4.13 -6.77 5.64
CA VAL A 104 -3.34 -7.64 4.76
C VAL A 104 -4.28 -8.49 3.92
N SER A 105 -4.38 -8.17 2.64
CA SER A 105 -5.21 -8.91 1.69
C SER A 105 -4.41 -9.99 0.95
N ALA A 106 -5.05 -11.14 0.69
CA ALA A 106 -4.59 -12.10 -0.30
C ALA A 106 -5.34 -11.87 -1.62
N GLY A 107 -4.75 -11.04 -2.47
CA GLY A 107 -5.32 -10.68 -3.76
C GLY A 107 -5.09 -9.21 -4.11
N GLY A 108 -5.34 -8.86 -5.36
CA GLY A 108 -5.27 -7.50 -5.86
C GLY A 108 -6.41 -7.23 -6.82
N GLY A 109 -6.11 -6.53 -7.91
CA GLY A 109 -7.01 -6.39 -9.04
C GLY A 109 -7.08 -7.65 -9.90
N TYR A 110 -7.69 -7.52 -11.07
CA TYR A 110 -7.75 -8.60 -12.06
C TYR A 110 -6.33 -9.07 -12.40
N LEU A 111 -6.08 -10.38 -12.29
CA LEU A 111 -4.79 -11.02 -12.58
C LEU A 111 -3.58 -10.37 -11.89
N SER A 112 -3.74 -9.79 -10.69
CA SER A 112 -2.64 -9.21 -9.91
C SER A 112 -2.64 -9.58 -8.42
N GLN A 113 -1.47 -9.43 -7.82
CA GLN A 113 -1.25 -9.50 -6.38
C GLN A 113 -0.15 -8.52 -5.98
N SER A 114 -0.51 -7.49 -5.22
CA SER A 114 0.43 -6.53 -4.64
C SER A 114 1.21 -7.14 -3.47
N THR A 115 2.26 -6.44 -3.05
CA THR A 115 2.96 -6.72 -1.79
C THR A 115 1.97 -6.85 -0.63
N SER A 116 2.27 -7.72 0.33
CA SER A 116 1.53 -7.82 1.60
C SER A 116 1.96 -6.78 2.63
N ASP A 117 2.99 -5.98 2.32
CA ASP A 117 3.41 -4.88 3.18
C ASP A 117 2.34 -3.78 3.14
N LEU A 118 2.08 -3.21 4.31
CA LEU A 118 1.08 -2.17 4.49
C LEU A 118 1.76 -0.82 4.45
N HIS A 119 1.45 -0.01 3.45
CA HIS A 119 2.02 1.33 3.27
C HIS A 119 1.02 2.39 3.72
N PHE A 120 1.38 3.11 4.79
CA PHE A 120 0.61 4.22 5.33
C PHE A 120 1.20 5.55 4.90
N GLY A 121 0.37 6.42 4.32
CA GLY A 121 0.70 7.84 4.22
C GLY A 121 0.57 8.50 5.60
N VAL A 122 1.55 9.33 5.96
CA VAL A 122 1.52 10.12 7.19
C VAL A 122 1.16 11.57 6.82
N PRO A 123 -0.05 12.04 7.17
CA PRO A 123 -0.47 13.39 6.83
C PRO A 123 0.44 14.46 7.42
N ASN A 124 0.52 15.61 6.76
CA ASN A 124 1.28 16.76 7.27
C ASN A 124 0.78 17.18 8.66
N GLY A 125 1.72 17.41 9.58
CA GLY A 125 1.42 17.76 10.97
C GLY A 125 1.05 16.58 11.88
N GLU A 126 0.87 15.37 11.35
CA GLU A 126 0.63 14.17 12.15
C GLU A 126 1.95 13.45 12.47
N THR A 127 2.12 12.99 13.71
CA THR A 127 3.23 12.14 14.12
C THR A 127 2.69 10.76 14.46
N PRO A 128 3.17 9.69 13.78
CA PRO A 128 2.84 8.33 14.16
C PRO A 128 3.32 8.03 15.58
N SER A 129 2.41 7.53 16.43
CA SER A 129 2.66 7.22 17.83
C SER A 129 2.86 5.72 18.05
N LYS A 130 1.87 4.90 17.67
CA LYS A 130 1.89 3.45 17.91
C LYS A 130 1.12 2.66 16.86
N VAL A 131 1.38 1.36 16.83
CA VAL A 131 0.73 0.40 15.95
C VAL A 131 -0.06 -0.61 16.78
N MET A 132 -1.34 -0.79 16.45
CA MET A 132 -2.14 -1.89 16.97
C MET A 132 -2.40 -2.90 15.86
N VAL A 133 -2.08 -4.16 16.11
CA VAL A 133 -2.35 -5.26 15.18
C VAL A 133 -3.49 -6.10 15.73
N ILE A 134 -4.49 -6.36 14.89
CA ILE A 134 -5.53 -7.36 15.11
C ILE A 134 -5.19 -8.52 14.18
N TRP A 135 -4.70 -9.62 14.74
CA TRP A 135 -4.25 -10.79 13.99
C TRP A 135 -5.44 -11.55 13.39
N SER A 136 -5.15 -12.41 12.41
CA SER A 136 -6.16 -13.20 11.70
C SER A 136 -6.98 -14.14 12.61
N ASN A 137 -6.42 -14.53 13.76
CA ASN A 137 -7.09 -15.32 14.79
C ASN A 137 -7.89 -14.47 15.81
N GLY A 138 -7.93 -13.14 15.63
CA GLY A 138 -8.61 -12.20 16.52
C GLY A 138 -7.80 -11.71 17.72
N SER A 139 -6.62 -12.29 17.99
CA SER A 139 -5.71 -11.76 19.02
C SER A 139 -5.21 -10.36 18.67
N GLN A 140 -4.74 -9.62 19.68
CA GLN A 140 -4.28 -8.24 19.50
C GLN A 140 -2.91 -8.03 20.13
N SER A 141 -2.11 -7.15 19.52
CA SER A 141 -0.82 -6.71 20.05
C SER A 141 -0.59 -5.23 19.76
N GLU A 142 0.12 -4.55 20.66
CA GLU A 142 0.49 -3.14 20.54
C GLU A 142 2.01 -3.00 20.43
N HIS A 143 2.47 -2.14 19.53
CA HIS A 143 3.89 -1.95 19.22
C HIS A 143 4.23 -0.47 19.13
N GLN A 144 5.34 -0.09 19.79
CA GLN A 144 5.95 1.23 19.58
C GLN A 144 6.70 1.22 18.25
N LEU A 145 6.64 2.34 17.53
CA LEU A 145 7.29 2.44 16.23
C LEU A 145 8.82 2.49 16.39
N ASP A 146 9.51 1.59 15.69
CA ASP A 146 10.95 1.67 15.49
C ASP A 146 11.24 2.26 14.09
N ARG A 147 11.93 3.42 14.06
CA ARG A 147 12.23 4.16 12.82
C ARG A 147 13.49 3.61 12.13
N SER A 148 13.52 2.31 11.90
CA SER A 148 14.56 1.66 11.11
C SER A 148 14.38 1.94 9.61
N HIS A 149 15.46 1.78 8.83
CA HIS A 149 15.36 1.82 7.36
C HIS A 149 14.59 0.59 6.87
N GLY A 150 13.57 0.81 6.02
CA GLY A 150 12.71 -0.25 5.48
C GLY A 150 11.41 -0.44 6.27
N PRO A 151 10.68 -1.55 6.03
CA PRO A 151 9.41 -1.79 6.70
C PRO A 151 9.60 -2.13 8.19
N PHE A 152 8.76 -1.57 9.04
CA PHE A 152 8.65 -1.96 10.44
C PHE A 152 8.04 -3.37 10.53
N VAL A 153 8.83 -4.35 10.97
CA VAL A 153 8.43 -5.77 10.98
C VAL A 153 7.84 -6.16 12.33
N ILE A 154 6.60 -6.68 12.32
CA ILE A 154 5.90 -7.16 13.51
C ILE A 154 5.64 -8.66 13.36
N VAL A 155 5.92 -9.45 14.40
CA VAL A 155 5.79 -10.91 14.38
C VAL A 155 4.68 -11.35 15.34
N GLU A 156 3.80 -12.23 14.88
CA GLU A 156 2.72 -12.77 15.72
C GLU A 156 3.29 -13.52 16.93
N GLY A 157 2.80 -13.19 18.13
CA GLY A 157 3.22 -13.81 19.38
C GLY A 157 4.56 -13.33 19.95
N LYS A 158 5.14 -12.26 19.41
CA LYS A 158 6.28 -11.53 19.98
C LYS A 158 5.89 -10.09 20.29
#